data_AF-E0NAQ7-F1
#
_entry.id   AF-E0NAQ7-F1
#
_cell.length_a   1.000
_cell.length_b   1.000
_cell.length_c   1.000
_cell.angle_alpha   90.00
_cell.angle_beta   90.00
_cell.angle_gamma   90.00
#
_symmetry.space_group_name_H-M   'P 1'
#
loop_
_entity.id
_entity.type
_entity.pdbx_description
1 polymer ?
#
loop_
_entity_poly.entity_id
_entity_poly.type
_entity_poly.pdbx_seq_one_letter_code
_entity_poly.pdbx_strand_id
1 'polypeptide(L)'
;MTALTLPEDIRQQEPSVLLYTLVSAYLEHTAQTGDESLSCLSDDQHTLTAFCYLDSQVEEGGFVQLIASGYGEYIFRNPLADSLRRWKIKAVPKVLDKAKALYEQHGKTIETLADGGADIPSLRKLFPDFEEWDGAYYEAAEQDLPLLAEHIQSNWETFAHIGRA
;
A
#
# COMPACT_ATOMS: atom_id res chain seq x y z
N MET A 1 15.48 -12.94 -15.09
CA MET A 1 14.30 -12.89 -14.20
C MET A 1 14.31 -14.15 -13.36
N THR A 2 14.22 -14.01 -12.04
CA THR A 2 14.16 -15.09 -11.05
C THR A 2 12.69 -15.32 -10.72
N ALA A 3 12.23 -16.57 -10.80
CA ALA A 3 10.88 -16.92 -10.39
C ALA A 3 10.76 -16.84 -8.87
N LEU A 4 9.67 -16.24 -8.40
CA LEU A 4 9.31 -16.24 -6.99
C LEU A 4 8.75 -17.61 -6.58
N THR A 5 8.92 -17.97 -5.32
CA THR A 5 8.22 -19.12 -4.73
C THR A 5 6.78 -18.72 -4.46
N LEU A 6 5.88 -19.06 -5.37
CA LEU A 6 4.44 -18.74 -5.28
C LEU A 6 3.63 -20.03 -5.16
N PRO A 7 2.48 -20.02 -4.43
CA PRO A 7 1.61 -21.19 -4.36
C PRO A 7 0.97 -21.51 -5.72
N GLU A 8 0.69 -22.79 -5.98
CA GLU A 8 0.14 -23.24 -7.27
C GLU A 8 -1.22 -22.60 -7.59
N ASP A 9 -1.99 -22.28 -6.56
CA ASP A 9 -3.34 -21.71 -6.65
C ASP A 9 -3.36 -20.17 -6.58
N ILE A 10 -2.20 -19.50 -6.65
CA ILE A 10 -2.11 -18.04 -6.47
C ILE A 10 -3.06 -17.26 -7.40
N ARG A 11 -3.25 -17.75 -8.63
CA ARG A 11 -4.08 -17.08 -9.64
C ARG A 11 -5.58 -17.22 -9.38
N GLN A 12 -5.98 -18.11 -8.48
CA GLN A 12 -7.36 -18.32 -8.07
C GLN A 12 -7.69 -17.63 -6.74
N GLN A 13 -6.71 -16.96 -6.13
CA GLN A 13 -6.91 -16.23 -4.88
C GLN A 13 -7.79 -15.00 -5.07
N GLU A 14 -8.53 -14.66 -4.02
CA GLU A 14 -9.29 -13.41 -3.94
C GLU A 14 -8.36 -12.19 -4.07
N PRO A 15 -8.85 -11.03 -4.55
CA PRO A 15 -8.01 -9.89 -4.90
C PRO A 15 -7.04 -9.40 -3.81
N SER A 16 -7.51 -9.29 -2.57
CA SER A 16 -6.65 -8.90 -1.44
C SER A 16 -5.61 -9.98 -1.16
N VAL A 17 -6.01 -11.25 -1.09
CA VAL A 17 -5.10 -12.38 -0.83
C VAL A 17 -4.01 -12.48 -1.90
N LEU A 18 -4.36 -12.26 -3.17
CA LEU A 18 -3.39 -12.20 -4.27
C LEU A 18 -2.35 -11.09 -4.08
N LEU A 19 -2.80 -9.88 -3.74
CA LEU A 19 -1.94 -8.74 -3.42
C LEU A 19 -0.97 -9.07 -2.27
N TYR A 20 -1.50 -9.54 -1.14
CA TYR A 20 -0.69 -9.86 0.04
C TYR A 20 0.29 -11.00 -0.24
N THR A 21 -0.10 -12.02 -0.99
CA THR A 21 0.76 -13.16 -1.34
C THR A 21 1.95 -12.72 -2.21
N LEU A 22 1.70 -11.90 -3.25
CA LEU A 22 2.76 -11.39 -4.12
C LEU A 22 3.74 -10.49 -3.35
N VAL A 23 3.24 -9.53 -2.57
CA VAL A 23 4.10 -8.62 -1.81
C VAL A 23 4.88 -9.37 -0.73
N SER A 24 4.28 -10.37 -0.09
CA SER A 24 4.99 -11.24 0.86
C SER A 24 6.15 -11.98 0.20
N ALA A 25 5.94 -12.50 -1.02
CA ALA A 25 7.00 -13.15 -1.79
C ALA A 25 8.11 -12.17 -2.20
N TYR A 26 7.78 -10.91 -2.51
CA TYR A 26 8.76 -9.85 -2.78
C TYR A 26 9.64 -9.59 -1.57
N LEU A 27 9.01 -9.37 -0.41
CA LEU A 27 9.71 -9.05 0.84
C LEU A 27 10.52 -10.24 1.36
N GLU A 28 10.04 -11.47 1.18
CA GLU A 28 10.81 -12.66 1.52
C GLU A 28 12.07 -12.77 0.65
N HIS A 29 11.95 -12.55 -0.66
CA HIS A 29 13.11 -12.57 -1.56
C HIS A 29 14.14 -11.49 -1.22
N THR A 30 13.69 -10.25 -0.97
CA THR A 30 14.60 -9.14 -0.65
C THR A 30 15.28 -9.37 0.69
N ALA A 31 14.59 -9.92 1.68
CA ALA A 31 15.18 -10.32 2.95
C ALA A 31 16.24 -11.44 2.79
N GLN A 32 15.95 -12.46 1.98
CA GLN A 32 16.89 -13.56 1.72
C GLN A 32 18.16 -13.11 0.97
N THR A 33 18.05 -12.07 0.14
CA THR A 33 19.15 -11.52 -0.66
C THR A 33 19.87 -10.35 0.01
N GLY A 34 19.35 -9.84 1.14
CA GLY A 34 19.88 -8.66 1.82
C GLY A 34 19.64 -7.35 1.08
N ASP A 35 18.66 -7.30 0.18
CA ASP A 35 18.28 -6.10 -0.58
C ASP A 35 17.28 -5.24 0.21
N GLU A 36 17.75 -4.62 1.29
CA GLU A 36 16.93 -3.74 2.14
C GLU A 36 16.35 -2.54 1.38
N SER A 37 17.00 -2.13 0.29
CA SER A 37 16.54 -1.04 -0.58
C SER A 37 15.43 -1.43 -1.54
N LEU A 38 15.07 -2.72 -1.60
CA LEU A 38 14.11 -3.29 -2.55
C LEU A 38 14.49 -2.99 -4.03
N SER A 39 15.79 -2.83 -4.31
CA SER A 39 16.33 -2.40 -5.60
C SER A 39 16.10 -3.41 -6.74
N CYS A 40 15.81 -4.67 -6.42
CA CYS A 40 15.46 -5.70 -7.37
C CYS A 40 14.02 -5.60 -7.89
N LEU A 41 13.15 -4.84 -7.22
CA LEU A 41 11.75 -4.65 -7.62
C LEU A 41 11.63 -3.66 -8.78
N SER A 42 10.66 -3.91 -9.66
CA SER A 42 10.28 -2.95 -10.70
C SER A 42 9.40 -1.83 -10.14
N ASP A 43 9.21 -0.75 -10.90
CA ASP A 43 8.31 0.35 -10.52
C ASP A 43 6.87 -0.13 -10.27
N ASP A 44 6.39 -1.12 -11.04
CA ASP A 44 5.07 -1.71 -10.87
C ASP A 44 5.00 -2.56 -9.58
N GLN A 45 6.07 -3.29 -9.25
CA GLN A 45 6.16 -4.05 -8.01
C GLN A 45 6.28 -3.12 -6.78
N HIS A 46 7.00 -2.01 -6.89
CA HIS A 46 7.01 -0.97 -5.87
C HIS A 46 5.63 -0.35 -5.67
N THR A 47 4.89 -0.12 -6.76
CA THR A 47 3.50 0.36 -6.68
C THR A 47 2.62 -0.66 -5.94
N LEU A 48 2.78 -1.96 -6.23
CA LEU A 48 2.04 -3.02 -5.55
C LEU A 48 2.37 -3.12 -4.06
N THR A 49 3.66 -3.06 -3.72
CA THR A 49 4.15 -3.04 -2.34
C THR A 49 3.58 -1.83 -1.58
N ALA A 50 3.60 -0.64 -2.18
CA ALA A 50 3.03 0.56 -1.57
C ALA A 50 1.51 0.45 -1.38
N PHE A 51 0.79 -0.12 -2.33
CA PHE A 51 -0.65 -0.38 -2.18
C PHE A 51 -0.93 -1.37 -1.04
N CYS A 52 -0.14 -2.42 -0.88
CA CYS A 52 -0.28 -3.39 0.22
C CYS A 52 -0.03 -2.76 1.60
N TYR A 53 0.98 -1.89 1.73
CA TYR A 53 1.21 -1.15 2.97
C TYR A 53 0.08 -0.17 3.27
N LEU A 54 -0.42 0.54 2.25
CA LEU A 54 -1.60 1.40 2.40
C LEU A 54 -2.79 0.60 2.95
N ASP A 55 -3.13 -0.50 2.29
CA ASP A 55 -4.28 -1.34 2.63
C ASP A 55 -4.19 -1.86 4.06
N SER A 56 -3.09 -2.54 4.40
CA SER A 56 -2.89 -3.12 5.74
C SER A 56 -2.98 -2.09 6.87
N GLN A 57 -2.37 -0.92 6.70
CA GLN A 57 -2.35 0.09 7.75
C GLN A 57 -3.72 0.76 7.93
N VAL A 58 -4.44 1.03 6.84
CA VAL A 58 -5.74 1.71 6.90
C VAL A 58 -6.83 0.75 7.41
N GLU A 59 -6.81 -0.52 7.01
CA GLU A 59 -7.70 -1.56 7.55
C GLU A 59 -7.51 -1.79 9.06
N GLU A 60 -6.28 -1.77 9.56
CA GLU A 60 -6.02 -2.01 10.98
C GLU A 60 -6.30 -0.78 11.86
N GLY A 61 -5.86 0.41 11.45
CA GLY A 61 -5.88 1.60 12.30
C GLY A 61 -6.08 2.92 11.58
N GLY A 62 -6.50 2.88 10.32
CA GLY A 62 -6.75 4.08 9.52
C GLY A 62 -5.49 4.82 9.07
N PHE A 63 -5.68 5.93 8.38
CA PHE A 63 -4.59 6.80 7.92
C PHE A 63 -3.73 7.34 9.06
N VAL A 64 -4.30 7.51 10.25
CA VAL A 64 -3.54 7.94 11.42
C VAL A 64 -2.51 6.87 11.82
N GLN A 65 -2.86 5.58 11.79
CA GLN A 65 -1.90 4.51 12.03
C GLN A 65 -0.80 4.52 10.97
N LEU A 66 -1.20 4.58 9.69
CA LEU A 66 -0.27 4.64 8.56
C LEU A 66 0.78 5.75 8.75
N ILE A 67 0.34 6.94 9.16
CA ILE A 67 1.21 8.09 9.41
C ILE A 67 2.08 7.87 10.65
N ALA A 68 1.49 7.46 11.77
CA ALA A 68 2.19 7.23 13.04
C ALA A 68 3.26 6.13 12.92
N SER A 69 3.05 5.14 12.04
CA SER A 69 4.01 4.08 11.74
C SER A 69 5.09 4.50 10.73
N GLY A 70 5.11 5.75 10.28
CA GLY A 70 6.15 6.31 9.42
C GLY A 70 5.95 6.07 7.91
N TYR A 71 4.79 5.56 7.49
CA TYR A 71 4.51 5.31 6.06
C TYR A 71 3.98 6.55 5.32
N GLY A 72 3.72 7.65 6.02
CA GLY A 72 3.12 8.86 5.42
C GLY A 72 3.89 9.38 4.20
N GLU A 73 5.21 9.59 4.33
CA GLU A 73 6.02 10.08 3.22
C GLU A 73 6.06 9.07 2.06
N TYR A 74 6.23 7.80 2.37
CA TYR A 74 6.29 6.71 1.40
C TYR A 74 4.99 6.57 0.59
N ILE A 75 3.82 6.79 1.21
CA ILE A 75 2.52 6.65 0.53
C ILE A 75 2.12 7.94 -0.20
N PHE A 76 2.32 9.10 0.42
CA PHE A 76 1.80 10.37 -0.12
C PHE A 76 2.76 11.12 -1.04
N ARG A 77 4.06 10.80 -1.05
CA ARG A 77 5.05 11.45 -1.93
C ARG A 77 5.48 10.58 -3.11
N ASN A 78 5.37 9.27 -3.00
CA ASN A 78 5.65 8.38 -4.13
C ASN A 78 4.52 8.43 -5.17
N PRO A 79 4.80 8.05 -6.43
CA PRO A 79 3.82 8.09 -7.52
C PRO A 79 2.76 6.98 -7.43
N LEU A 80 2.38 6.52 -6.24
CA LEU A 80 1.37 5.46 -6.02
C LEU A 80 0.05 5.85 -6.70
N ALA A 81 -0.50 7.01 -6.36
CA ALA A 81 -1.78 7.48 -6.91
C ALA A 81 -1.74 7.60 -8.45
N ASP A 82 -0.62 8.05 -9.02
CA ASP A 82 -0.45 8.18 -10.47
C ASP A 82 -0.28 6.84 -11.18
N SER A 83 0.46 5.89 -10.60
CA SER A 83 0.56 4.52 -11.11
C SER A 83 -0.80 3.82 -11.14
N LEU A 84 -1.57 3.90 -10.05
CA LEU A 84 -2.93 3.35 -10.00
C LEU A 84 -3.84 3.97 -11.07
N ARG A 85 -3.78 5.30 -11.26
CA ARG A 85 -4.53 5.97 -12.34
C ARG A 85 -4.16 5.47 -13.73
N ARG A 86 -2.86 5.20 -13.99
CA ARG A 86 -2.39 4.60 -15.25
C ARG A 86 -2.95 3.19 -15.44
N TRP A 87 -3.16 2.44 -14.35
CA TRP A 87 -3.81 1.13 -14.36
C TRP A 87 -5.35 1.21 -14.40
N LYS A 88 -5.92 2.41 -14.59
CA LYS A 88 -7.36 2.70 -14.62
C LYS A 88 -8.08 2.50 -13.27
N ILE A 89 -7.33 2.40 -12.19
CA ILE A 89 -7.81 2.38 -10.79
C ILE A 89 -7.94 3.83 -10.31
N LYS A 90 -9.08 4.21 -9.71
CA LYS A 90 -9.42 5.64 -9.54
C LYS A 90 -10.06 6.01 -8.22
N ALA A 91 -10.72 5.09 -7.50
CA ALA A 91 -11.37 5.44 -6.25
C ALA A 91 -10.31 5.66 -5.16
N VAL A 92 -9.38 4.72 -4.97
CA VAL A 92 -8.30 4.83 -3.98
C VAL A 92 -7.42 6.07 -4.23
N PRO A 93 -6.97 6.39 -5.47
CA PRO A 93 -6.24 7.63 -5.74
C PRO A 93 -6.95 8.91 -5.31
N LYS A 94 -8.29 8.98 -5.43
CA LYS A 94 -9.05 10.16 -4.97
C LYS A 94 -9.02 10.28 -3.45
N VAL A 95 -9.13 9.16 -2.73
CA VAL A 95 -9.02 9.13 -1.27
C VAL A 95 -7.61 9.57 -0.86
N LEU A 96 -6.58 9.06 -1.53
CA LEU A 96 -5.18 9.44 -1.28
C LEU A 96 -4.94 10.94 -1.46
N ASP A 97 -5.49 11.57 -2.50
CA ASP A 97 -5.35 13.03 -2.70
C ASP A 97 -5.93 13.84 -1.53
N LYS A 98 -7.02 13.34 -0.93
CA LYS A 98 -7.72 14.00 0.17
C LYS A 98 -7.03 13.75 1.51
N ALA A 99 -6.67 12.51 1.81
CA ALA A 99 -5.89 12.15 2.98
C ALA A 99 -4.51 12.84 2.97
N LYS A 100 -3.90 13.02 1.79
CA LYS A 100 -2.64 13.76 1.64
C LYS A 100 -2.75 15.21 2.11
N ALA A 101 -3.85 15.90 1.80
CA ALA A 101 -4.04 17.28 2.24
C ALA A 101 -4.09 17.41 3.77
N LEU A 102 -4.65 16.41 4.46
CA LEU A 102 -4.61 16.32 5.92
C LEU A 102 -3.23 15.93 6.43
N TYR A 103 -2.54 15.01 5.76
CA TYR A 103 -1.16 14.64 6.10
C TYR A 103 -0.21 15.85 6.02
N GLU A 104 -0.35 16.71 5.00
CA GLU A 104 0.47 17.92 4.88
C GLU A 104 0.24 18.91 6.04
N GLN A 105 -0.94 18.88 6.66
CA GLN A 105 -1.29 19.74 7.80
C GLN A 105 -0.91 19.13 9.16
N HIS A 106 -1.10 17.82 9.31
CA HIS A 106 -1.08 17.14 10.61
C HIS A 106 0.00 16.06 10.73
N GLY A 107 0.57 15.60 9.62
CA GLY A 107 1.47 14.44 9.56
C GLY A 107 2.65 14.54 10.52
N LYS A 108 3.39 15.66 10.45
CA LYS A 108 4.53 15.90 11.34
C LYS A 108 4.14 15.89 12.83
N THR A 109 2.95 16.39 13.16
CA THR A 109 2.46 16.38 14.54
C THR A 109 2.10 14.97 14.99
N ILE A 110 1.42 14.19 14.14
CA ILE A 110 1.10 12.78 14.41
C ILE A 110 2.39 11.99 14.66
N GLU A 111 3.36 12.10 13.75
CA GLU A 111 4.68 11.44 13.86
C GLU A 111 5.39 11.83 15.17
N THR A 112 5.46 13.13 15.49
CA THR A 112 6.09 13.61 16.73
C THR A 112 5.41 13.07 17.99
N LEU A 113 4.08 12.97 17.99
CA LEU A 113 3.34 12.43 19.13
C LEU A 113 3.53 10.91 19.25
N ALA A 114 3.58 10.19 18.13
CA ALA A 114 3.85 8.76 18.09
C ALA A 114 5.27 8.45 18.61
N ASP A 115 6.28 9.21 18.18
CA ASP A 115 7.66 9.14 18.70
C ASP A 115 7.73 9.42 20.21
N GLY A 116 6.82 10.28 20.70
CA GLY A 116 6.63 10.57 22.12
C GLY A 116 5.89 9.48 22.92
N GLY A 117 5.47 8.38 22.27
CA GLY A 117 4.81 7.25 22.89
C GLY A 117 3.28 7.33 22.96
N ALA A 118 2.65 8.23 22.18
CA ALA A 118 1.19 8.26 22.06
C ALA A 118 0.67 6.99 21.35
N ASP A 119 -0.35 6.35 21.91
CA ASP A 119 -0.97 5.17 21.29
C ASP A 119 -1.88 5.56 20.10
N ILE A 120 -2.02 4.64 19.15
CA ILE A 120 -2.81 4.84 17.91
C ILE A 120 -4.27 5.22 18.21
N PRO A 121 -5.02 4.53 19.09
CA PRO A 121 -6.39 4.94 19.45
C PRO A 121 -6.49 6.38 19.99
N SER A 122 -5.52 6.82 20.78
CA SER A 122 -5.46 8.21 21.28
C SER A 122 -5.19 9.20 20.15
N LEU A 123 -4.27 8.89 19.23
CA LEU A 123 -4.00 9.72 18.06
C LEU A 123 -5.22 9.84 17.15
N ARG A 124 -5.95 8.74 16.90
CA ARG A 124 -7.17 8.78 16.07
C ARG A 124 -8.23 9.72 16.65
N LYS A 125 -8.38 9.76 17.98
CA LYS A 125 -9.29 10.70 18.66
C LYS A 125 -8.85 12.15 18.55
N LEU A 126 -7.54 12.41 18.48
CA LEU A 126 -6.98 13.76 18.32
C LEU A 126 -7.08 14.27 16.87
N PHE A 127 -7.11 13.37 15.90
CA PHE A 127 -7.19 13.69 14.47
C PHE A 127 -8.42 13.03 13.81
N PRO A 128 -9.64 13.35 14.25
CA PRO A 128 -10.86 12.71 13.76
C PRO A 128 -11.16 13.01 12.29
N ASP A 129 -10.58 14.06 11.71
CA ASP A 129 -10.78 14.46 10.31
C ASP A 129 -10.32 13.37 9.31
N PHE A 130 -9.49 12.42 9.74
CA PHE A 130 -9.11 11.25 8.94
C PHE A 130 -10.20 10.17 8.87
N GLU A 131 -11.16 10.14 9.81
CA GLU A 131 -12.19 9.08 9.88
C GLU A 131 -13.08 9.04 8.62
N GLU A 132 -13.39 10.20 8.04
CA GLU A 132 -14.09 10.29 6.74
C GLU A 132 -13.32 9.56 5.63
N TRP A 133 -11.99 9.72 5.62
CA TRP A 133 -11.14 9.14 4.58
C TRP A 133 -10.80 7.68 4.85
N ASP A 134 -10.73 7.25 6.11
CA ASP A 134 -10.66 5.84 6.49
C ASP A 134 -11.89 5.09 5.92
N GLY A 135 -13.10 5.61 6.15
CA GLY A 135 -14.34 5.04 5.61
C GLY A 135 -14.39 5.05 4.08
N ALA A 136 -14.02 6.17 3.47
CA ALA A 136 -13.97 6.28 2.01
C ALA A 136 -12.93 5.35 1.38
N TYR A 137 -11.85 5.02 2.10
CA TYR A 137 -10.87 4.03 1.66
C TYR A 137 -11.51 2.65 1.59
N TYR A 138 -12.25 2.21 2.62
CA TYR A 138 -12.89 0.89 2.63
C TYR A 138 -13.83 0.70 1.44
N GLU A 139 -14.70 1.68 1.18
CA GLU A 139 -15.60 1.66 0.00
C GLU A 139 -14.82 1.64 -1.31
N ALA A 140 -13.72 2.40 -1.39
CA ALA A 140 -12.88 2.45 -2.58
C ALA A 140 -12.12 1.13 -2.80
N ALA A 141 -11.62 0.50 -1.73
CA ALA A 141 -10.87 -0.75 -1.77
C ALA A 141 -11.72 -1.92 -2.27
N GLU A 142 -12.99 -2.01 -1.83
CA GLU A 142 -13.95 -3.00 -2.35
C GLU A 142 -14.11 -2.93 -3.87
N GLN A 143 -14.07 -1.72 -4.44
CA GLN A 143 -14.16 -1.50 -5.89
C GLN A 143 -12.82 -1.72 -6.61
N ASP A 144 -11.73 -1.22 -6.04
CA ASP A 144 -10.46 -1.06 -6.74
C ASP A 144 -9.54 -2.29 -6.58
N LEU A 145 -9.65 -3.08 -5.50
CA LEU A 145 -8.90 -4.33 -5.33
C LEU A 145 -9.19 -5.34 -6.47
N PRO A 146 -10.45 -5.60 -6.87
CA PRO A 146 -10.74 -6.43 -8.03
C PRO A 146 -10.08 -5.94 -9.32
N LEU A 147 -10.07 -4.62 -9.56
CA LEU A 147 -9.42 -4.02 -10.73
C LEU A 147 -7.90 -4.18 -10.69
N LEU A 148 -7.31 -4.08 -9.50
CA LEU A 148 -5.89 -4.37 -9.27
C LEU A 148 -5.58 -5.83 -9.58
N ALA A 149 -6.39 -6.78 -9.10
CA ALA A 149 -6.23 -8.19 -9.41
C ALA A 149 -6.36 -8.48 -10.91
N GLU A 150 -7.33 -7.88 -11.61
CA GLU A 150 -7.46 -7.98 -13.07
C GLU A 150 -6.21 -7.45 -13.79
N HIS A 151 -5.67 -6.32 -13.33
CA HIS A 151 -4.45 -5.74 -13.87
C HIS A 151 -3.24 -6.67 -13.66
N ILE A 152 -3.07 -7.23 -12.47
CA ILE A 152 -2.01 -8.19 -12.15
C ILE A 152 -2.13 -9.43 -13.04
N GLN A 153 -3.32 -10.02 -13.15
CA GLN A 153 -3.55 -11.22 -13.94
C GLN A 153 -3.28 -10.99 -15.44
N SER A 154 -3.60 -9.80 -15.94
CA SER A 154 -3.35 -9.41 -17.34
C SER A 154 -1.87 -9.15 -17.63
N ASN A 155 -1.07 -8.88 -16.60
CA ASN A 155 0.37 -8.56 -16.70
C ASN A 155 1.21 -9.50 -15.83
N TRP A 156 0.82 -10.78 -15.78
CA TRP A 156 1.35 -11.75 -14.81
C TRP A 156 2.89 -11.81 -14.77
N GLU A 157 3.54 -11.79 -15.92
CA GLU A 157 5.00 -11.86 -16.03
C GLU A 157 5.72 -10.70 -15.32
N THR A 158 5.09 -9.52 -15.26
CA THR A 158 5.63 -8.35 -14.55
C THR A 158 5.61 -8.55 -13.03
N PHE A 159 4.58 -9.23 -12.52
CA PHE A 159 4.33 -9.34 -11.08
C PHE A 159 4.82 -10.65 -10.47
N ALA A 160 4.90 -11.74 -11.24
CA ALA A 160 5.27 -13.07 -10.71
C ALA A 160 6.78 -13.35 -10.68
N HIS A 161 7.60 -12.44 -11.20
CA HIS A 161 9.04 -12.62 -11.36
C HIS A 161 9.83 -11.40 -10.89
N ILE A 162 10.99 -11.63 -10.29
CA ILE A 162 11.92 -10.57 -9.88
C ILE A 162 13.05 -10.45 -10.90
N GLY A 163 13.49 -9.22 -11.15
CA GLY A 163 14.58 -8.89 -12.07
C GLY A 163 14.09 -7.99 -13.19
N ARG A 164 14.87 -6.93 -13.45
CA ARG A 164 14.50 -5.84 -14.38
C ARG A 164 14.00 -6.36 -15.73
N ALA A 165 12.81 -5.89 -16.12
CA ALA A 165 12.35 -5.86 -17.50
C ALA A 165 13.14 -4.80 -18.29
#